data_AF-A0A6P0Z8M9-F1
#
_entry.id   AF-A0A6P0Z8M9-F1
#
_cell.length_a   1.000
_cell.length_b   1.000
_cell.length_c   1.000
_cell.angle_alpha   90.00
_cell.angle_beta   90.00
_cell.angle_gamma   90.00
#
_symmetry.space_group_name_H-M   'P 1'
#
loop_
_entity.id
_entity.type
_entity.pdbx_description
1 polymer ?
#
loop_
_entity_poly.entity_id
_entity_poly.type
_entity_poly.pdbx_seq_one_letter_code
_entity_poly.pdbx_strand_id
1 'polypeptide(L)'
;MSSSAKLSSVGAAVDCAGEHSPMAQQVKFIQDFYSERYQDYQADLICCRHTLEHISNPADLLKPLRLAIGNRLQTMVFFEVPNALHTFRNLAVWDIIYEHCCYFAPTSLAQAFSRCGFQICEQSEAFEGQFLCLEALPATNDFTSNDERKHEVEELSKDITTFKAKFDTLVETWEQKLLQMAQAGKKVVAWGAGSKGVTFLNILNNQDSIEYIVDLNPRKQGMYVAGTGQKIVPPEFLGEYKPDVVIIMNPIYEGEIRELVKGLGLTAEFMCV
;
A
#
# COMPACT_ATOMS: atom_id res chain seq x y z
N MET A 1 12.70 19.25 -37.15
CA MET A 1 11.29 18.83 -36.88
C MET A 1 11.26 18.25 -35.48
N SER A 2 10.96 19.08 -34.47
CA SER A 2 10.89 18.62 -33.08
C SER A 2 9.53 17.95 -32.83
N SER A 3 9.57 16.64 -32.63
CA SER A 3 8.44 15.86 -32.12
C SER A 3 8.21 16.21 -30.64
N SER A 4 7.28 17.12 -30.35
CA SER A 4 6.76 17.29 -29.00
C SER A 4 5.79 16.12 -28.73
N ALA A 5 6.20 15.14 -27.94
CA ALA A 5 5.28 14.15 -27.39
C ALA A 5 4.27 14.88 -26.49
N LYS A 6 3.01 14.96 -26.94
CA LYS A 6 1.91 15.42 -26.09
C LYS A 6 1.54 14.26 -25.17
N LEU A 7 1.99 14.34 -23.91
CA LEU A 7 1.55 13.42 -22.87
C LEU A 7 0.14 13.83 -22.44
N SER A 8 -0.89 13.10 -22.87
CA SER A 8 -2.24 13.25 -22.33
C SER A 8 -2.47 12.12 -21.34
N SER A 9 -2.46 12.43 -20.04
CA SER A 9 -2.84 11.48 -19.00
C SER A 9 -4.33 11.57 -18.71
N VAL A 10 -4.97 10.41 -18.62
CA VAL A 10 -6.31 10.24 -18.04
C VAL A 10 -6.12 9.42 -16.79
N GLY A 11 -6.21 10.08 -15.64
CA GLY A 11 -6.15 9.44 -14.34
C GLY A 11 -7.56 9.31 -13.75
N ALA A 12 -7.92 8.10 -13.33
CA ALA A 12 -8.93 7.93 -12.30
C ALA A 12 -8.20 7.99 -10.96
N ALA A 13 -8.34 9.08 -10.23
CA ALA A 13 -7.75 9.25 -8.91
C ALA A 13 -8.88 9.34 -7.87
N VAL A 14 -8.73 8.60 -6.77
CA VAL A 14 -9.51 8.83 -5.56
C VAL A 14 -8.86 10.02 -4.84
N ASP A 15 -9.48 11.19 -4.98
CA ASP A 15 -9.15 12.43 -4.28
C ASP A 15 -7.78 13.07 -4.62
N CYS A 16 -7.75 13.85 -5.71
CA CYS A 16 -6.68 14.82 -5.98
C CYS A 16 -7.29 16.19 -6.32
N ALA A 17 -8.15 16.71 -5.44
CA ALA A 17 -8.59 18.09 -5.50
C ALA A 17 -7.68 18.95 -4.61
N GLY A 18 -6.63 19.52 -5.19
CA GLY A 18 -5.87 20.58 -4.53
C GLY A 18 -4.43 20.68 -4.99
N GLU A 19 -4.16 21.77 -5.72
CA GLU A 19 -2.83 22.33 -6.03
C GLU A 19 -2.02 21.52 -7.06
N HIS A 20 -1.83 22.05 -8.28
CA HIS A 20 -0.56 22.00 -9.03
C HIS A 20 -0.66 22.71 -10.41
N SER A 21 0.24 23.70 -10.61
CA SER A 21 1.14 23.90 -11.76
C SER A 21 0.58 24.16 -13.19
N PRO A 22 1.31 24.89 -14.08
CA PRO A 22 0.92 25.19 -15.47
C PRO A 22 0.61 23.99 -16.39
N MET A 23 0.86 22.75 -15.95
CA MET A 23 0.49 21.53 -16.69
C MET A 23 -1.00 21.18 -16.63
N ALA A 24 -1.80 21.91 -15.83
CA ALA A 24 -3.25 21.65 -15.70
C ALA A 24 -4.02 21.67 -17.03
N GLN A 25 -3.50 22.33 -18.07
CA GLN A 25 -4.14 22.35 -19.41
C GLN A 25 -3.85 21.12 -20.27
N GLN A 26 -2.90 20.24 -19.88
CA GLN A 26 -2.52 19.03 -20.62
C GLN A 26 -3.00 17.74 -19.96
N VAL A 27 -3.65 17.85 -18.79
CA VAL A 27 -4.12 16.71 -17.99
C VAL A 27 -5.64 16.75 -17.89
N LYS A 28 -6.30 15.63 -18.14
CA LYS A 28 -7.74 15.49 -17.92
C LYS A 28 -7.97 14.57 -16.73
N PHE A 29 -8.49 15.14 -15.64
CA PHE A 29 -8.96 14.36 -14.50
C PHE A 29 -10.37 13.85 -14.77
N ILE A 30 -10.58 12.55 -14.56
CA ILE A 30 -11.90 11.93 -14.65
C ILE A 30 -12.15 11.22 -13.32
N GLN A 31 -13.01 11.80 -12.50
CA GLN A 31 -13.41 11.22 -11.22
C GLN A 31 -14.53 10.20 -11.48
N ASP A 32 -14.13 8.99 -11.87
CA ASP A 32 -15.06 7.89 -12.16
C ASP A 32 -14.34 6.54 -12.04
N PHE A 33 -15.10 5.46 -11.93
CA PHE A 33 -14.56 4.11 -12.04
C PHE A 33 -14.26 3.78 -13.51
N TYR A 34 -13.11 3.14 -13.75
CA TYR A 34 -12.78 2.67 -15.09
C TYR A 34 -13.81 1.63 -15.55
N SER A 35 -14.31 1.80 -16.78
CA SER A 35 -15.26 0.89 -17.42
C SER A 35 -15.19 1.08 -18.93
N GLU A 36 -15.93 0.26 -19.67
CA GLU A 36 -15.99 0.26 -21.14
C GLU A 36 -16.37 1.62 -21.75
N ARG A 37 -16.98 2.54 -20.98
CA ARG A 37 -17.25 3.92 -21.43
C ARG A 37 -15.99 4.67 -21.87
N TYR A 38 -14.82 4.23 -21.42
CA TYR A 38 -13.54 4.83 -21.75
C TYR A 38 -12.78 4.08 -22.86
N GLN A 39 -13.40 3.13 -23.55
CA GLN A 39 -12.74 2.31 -24.59
C GLN A 39 -12.17 3.13 -25.76
N ASP A 40 -12.77 4.28 -26.07
CA ASP A 40 -12.34 5.15 -27.16
C ASP A 40 -11.07 5.96 -26.80
N TYR A 41 -10.66 5.94 -25.53
CA TYR A 41 -9.41 6.56 -25.12
C TYR A 41 -8.21 5.73 -25.58
N GLN A 42 -7.39 6.37 -26.40
CA GLN A 42 -6.15 5.79 -26.89
C GLN A 42 -4.95 6.32 -26.11
N ALA A 43 -3.99 5.44 -25.86
CA ALA A 43 -2.79 5.72 -25.10
C ALA A 43 -1.66 4.81 -25.58
N ASP A 44 -0.45 5.36 -25.58
CA ASP A 44 0.79 4.61 -25.82
C ASP A 44 1.26 3.89 -24.54
N LEU A 45 0.89 4.42 -23.37
CA LEU A 45 1.16 3.86 -22.05
C LEU A 45 -0.11 3.91 -21.20
N ILE A 46 -0.42 2.79 -20.54
CA ILE A 46 -1.43 2.71 -19.49
C ILE A 46 -0.73 2.37 -18.19
N CYS A 47 -0.91 3.21 -17.17
CA CYS A 47 -0.25 3.07 -15.87
C CYS A 47 -1.32 2.94 -14.78
N CYS A 48 -1.18 1.93 -13.93
CA CYS A 48 -2.05 1.69 -12.79
C CYS A 48 -1.17 1.42 -11.56
N ARG A 49 -1.32 2.22 -10.51
CA ARG A 49 -0.53 2.08 -9.28
C ARG A 49 -1.46 1.99 -8.09
N HIS A 50 -1.19 1.06 -7.19
CA HIS A 50 -1.90 0.90 -5.92
C HIS A 50 -3.43 0.89 -6.09
N THR A 51 -3.94 0.01 -6.96
CA THR A 51 -5.37 -0.03 -7.32
C THR A 51 -5.84 -1.46 -7.57
N LEU A 52 -5.05 -2.28 -8.26
CA LEU A 52 -5.46 -3.65 -8.64
C LEU A 52 -5.70 -4.54 -7.41
N GLU A 53 -4.96 -4.34 -6.32
CA GLU A 53 -5.11 -5.02 -5.03
C GLU A 53 -6.47 -4.77 -4.35
N HIS A 54 -7.15 -3.67 -4.71
CA HIS A 54 -8.46 -3.31 -4.18
C HIS A 54 -9.62 -3.97 -4.94
N ILE A 55 -9.33 -4.71 -6.02
CA ILE A 55 -10.33 -5.36 -6.85
C ILE A 55 -10.37 -6.85 -6.53
N SER A 56 -11.49 -7.34 -6.02
CA SER A 56 -11.63 -8.73 -5.55
C SER A 56 -11.40 -9.77 -6.66
N ASN A 57 -11.76 -9.43 -7.90
CA ASN A 57 -11.45 -10.24 -9.07
C ASN A 57 -10.65 -9.40 -10.08
N PRO A 58 -9.32 -9.57 -10.17
CA PRO A 58 -8.46 -8.78 -11.05
C PRO A 58 -8.88 -8.80 -12.53
N ALA A 59 -9.54 -9.88 -12.97
CA ALA A 59 -10.02 -9.99 -14.34
C ALA A 59 -11.09 -8.95 -14.71
N ASP A 60 -11.82 -8.42 -13.73
CA ASP A 60 -12.87 -7.42 -13.93
C ASP A 60 -12.31 -6.06 -14.35
N LEU A 61 -11.02 -5.80 -14.05
CA LEU A 61 -10.30 -4.64 -14.60
C LEU A 61 -9.49 -5.01 -15.84
N LEU A 62 -8.75 -6.12 -15.78
CA LEU A 62 -7.77 -6.46 -16.82
C LEU A 62 -8.42 -6.85 -18.15
N LYS A 63 -9.57 -7.54 -18.16
CA LYS A 63 -10.23 -7.93 -19.42
C LYS A 63 -10.85 -6.73 -20.16
N PRO A 64 -11.64 -5.85 -19.52
CA PRO A 64 -12.11 -4.64 -20.20
C PRO A 64 -10.96 -3.76 -20.68
N LEU A 65 -9.89 -3.65 -19.89
CA LEU A 65 -8.67 -2.94 -20.30
C LEU A 65 -8.07 -3.55 -21.58
N ARG A 66 -7.89 -4.87 -21.62
CA ARG A 66 -7.37 -5.58 -22.81
C ARG A 66 -8.24 -5.34 -24.04
N LEU A 67 -9.57 -5.36 -23.87
CA LEU A 67 -10.53 -5.11 -24.94
C LEU A 67 -10.42 -3.67 -25.46
N ALA A 68 -10.34 -2.67 -24.57
CA ALA A 68 -10.17 -1.26 -24.93
C ALA A 68 -8.86 -0.99 -25.69
N ILE A 69 -7.77 -1.71 -25.37
CA ILE A 69 -6.52 -1.61 -26.13
C ILE A 69 -6.71 -2.13 -27.58
N GLY A 70 -7.49 -3.20 -27.76
CA GLY A 70 -7.80 -3.76 -29.07
C GLY A 70 -6.55 -4.28 -29.82
N ASN A 71 -6.37 -3.84 -31.07
CA ASN A 71 -5.26 -4.26 -31.93
C ASN A 71 -3.99 -3.40 -31.77
N ARG A 72 -3.94 -2.52 -30.75
CA ARG A 72 -2.77 -1.68 -30.45
C ARG A 72 -1.74 -2.47 -29.64
N LEU A 73 -1.13 -3.46 -30.28
CA LEU A 73 -0.22 -4.43 -29.62
C LEU A 73 1.09 -3.81 -29.09
N GLN A 74 1.34 -2.53 -29.37
CA GLN A 74 2.50 -1.78 -28.89
C GLN A 74 2.14 -0.86 -27.71
N THR A 75 0.89 -0.84 -27.24
CA THR A 75 0.50 -0.09 -26.04
C THR A 75 1.09 -0.77 -24.81
N MET A 76 2.00 -0.09 -24.12
CA MET A 76 2.60 -0.58 -22.89
C MET A 76 1.61 -0.50 -21.74
N VAL A 77 1.56 -1.54 -20.91
CA VAL A 77 0.78 -1.58 -19.68
C VAL A 77 1.74 -1.75 -18.50
N PHE A 78 1.71 -0.80 -17.58
CA PHE A 78 2.50 -0.80 -16.35
C PHE A 78 1.57 -0.89 -15.14
N PHE A 79 1.81 -1.88 -14.27
CA PHE A 79 1.09 -2.01 -13.01
C PHE A 79 2.06 -2.10 -11.83
N GLU A 80 1.74 -1.40 -10.75
CA GLU A 80 2.44 -1.49 -9.47
C GLU A 80 1.46 -1.89 -8.36
N VAL A 81 1.76 -2.99 -7.66
CA VAL A 81 0.95 -3.53 -6.56
C VAL A 81 1.82 -3.91 -5.38
N PRO A 82 1.27 -3.96 -4.14
CA PRO A 82 2.00 -4.48 -2.99
C PRO A 82 2.50 -5.92 -3.23
N ASN A 83 3.71 -6.22 -2.77
CA ASN A 83 4.32 -7.55 -2.86
C ASN A 83 3.94 -8.40 -1.65
N ALA A 84 3.10 -9.42 -1.84
CA ALA A 84 2.69 -10.33 -0.78
C ALA A 84 3.87 -11.07 -0.13
N LEU A 85 4.95 -11.34 -0.89
CA LEU A 85 6.13 -11.99 -0.33
C LEU A 85 6.84 -11.10 0.70
N HIS A 86 6.82 -9.78 0.52
CA HIS A 86 7.33 -8.85 1.52
C HIS A 86 6.53 -8.97 2.83
N THR A 87 5.20 -9.02 2.75
CA THR A 87 4.34 -9.25 3.92
C THR A 87 4.65 -10.56 4.63
N PHE A 88 4.74 -11.67 3.90
CA PHE A 88 4.93 -12.99 4.52
C PHE A 88 6.34 -13.20 5.08
N ARG A 89 7.36 -12.65 4.42
CA ARG A 89 8.77 -12.88 4.77
C ARG A 89 9.30 -11.87 5.80
N ASN A 90 8.89 -10.61 5.69
CA ASN A 90 9.34 -9.53 6.56
C ASN A 90 8.32 -9.17 7.66
N LEU A 91 7.20 -9.88 7.71
CA LEU A 91 6.13 -9.65 8.69
C LEU A 91 5.59 -8.22 8.67
N ALA A 92 5.45 -7.63 7.48
CA ALA A 92 4.71 -6.39 7.26
C ALA A 92 3.19 -6.62 7.38
N VAL A 93 2.77 -7.24 8.48
CA VAL A 93 1.40 -7.73 8.73
C VAL A 93 0.40 -6.60 8.93
N TRP A 94 0.91 -5.41 9.26
CA TRP A 94 0.15 -4.19 9.45
C TRP A 94 -0.45 -3.64 8.14
N ASP A 95 0.04 -4.13 7.00
CA ASP A 95 -0.49 -3.86 5.65
C ASP A 95 -1.58 -4.82 5.19
N ILE A 96 -1.94 -5.78 6.05
CA ILE A 96 -3.09 -6.64 5.81
C ILE A 96 -4.35 -5.89 6.24
N ILE A 97 -5.05 -5.29 5.28
CA ILE A 97 -6.21 -4.43 5.51
C ILE A 97 -7.42 -4.84 4.67
N TYR A 98 -8.60 -4.45 5.13
CA TYR A 98 -9.88 -4.80 4.48
C TYR A 98 -10.01 -4.23 3.07
N GLU A 99 -9.33 -3.12 2.75
CA GLU A 99 -9.34 -2.51 1.42
C GLU A 99 -8.56 -3.34 0.41
N HIS A 100 -7.56 -4.11 0.84
CA HIS A 100 -6.78 -5.01 -0.01
C HIS A 100 -7.50 -6.35 -0.12
N CYS A 101 -8.23 -6.53 -1.23
CA CYS A 101 -8.91 -7.78 -1.54
C CYS A 101 -7.94 -8.84 -2.07
N CYS A 102 -6.85 -8.42 -2.73
CA CYS A 102 -5.87 -9.29 -3.36
C CYS A 102 -4.46 -9.01 -2.85
N TYR A 103 -3.71 -10.07 -2.51
CA TYR A 103 -2.29 -10.00 -2.15
C TYR A 103 -1.47 -10.71 -3.21
N PHE A 104 -0.79 -9.94 -4.05
CA PHE A 104 -0.08 -10.47 -5.21
C PHE A 104 1.34 -10.91 -4.86
N ALA A 105 1.64 -12.19 -5.10
CA ALA A 105 3.01 -12.68 -5.29
C ALA A 105 3.40 -12.59 -6.77
N PRO A 106 4.71 -12.61 -7.12
CA PRO A 106 5.16 -12.45 -8.50
C PRO A 106 4.45 -13.37 -9.50
N THR A 107 4.35 -14.66 -9.15
CA THR A 107 3.62 -15.70 -9.87
C THR A 107 2.16 -15.33 -10.13
N SER A 108 1.44 -14.94 -9.08
CA SER A 108 0.00 -14.68 -9.15
C SER A 108 -0.33 -13.45 -9.99
N LEU A 109 0.47 -12.38 -9.88
CA LEU A 109 0.32 -11.17 -10.68
C LEU A 109 0.54 -11.49 -12.16
N ALA A 110 1.63 -12.17 -12.45
CA ALA A 110 1.97 -12.58 -13.79
C ALA A 110 0.89 -13.50 -14.40
N GLN A 111 0.38 -14.47 -13.64
CA GLN A 111 -0.71 -15.34 -14.09
C GLN A 111 -2.01 -14.57 -14.34
N ALA A 112 -2.34 -13.57 -13.50
CA ALA A 112 -3.53 -12.73 -13.70
C ALA A 112 -3.46 -11.97 -15.03
N PHE A 113 -2.31 -11.36 -15.34
CA PHE A 113 -2.08 -10.66 -16.62
C PHE A 113 -2.12 -11.60 -17.81
N SER A 114 -1.40 -12.72 -17.75
CA SER A 114 -1.37 -13.67 -18.86
C SER A 114 -2.74 -14.28 -19.17
N ARG A 115 -3.54 -14.59 -18.15
CA ARG A 115 -4.92 -15.06 -18.33
C ARG A 115 -5.88 -14.01 -18.87
N CYS A 116 -5.50 -12.73 -18.82
CA CYS A 116 -6.28 -11.62 -19.35
C CYS A 116 -5.75 -11.11 -20.70
N GLY A 117 -4.92 -11.89 -21.40
CA GLY A 117 -4.48 -11.58 -22.76
C GLY A 117 -3.29 -10.63 -22.83
N PHE A 118 -2.42 -10.63 -21.82
CA PHE A 118 -1.18 -9.86 -21.79
C PHE A 118 0.05 -10.75 -21.79
N GLN A 119 1.06 -10.38 -22.58
CA GLN A 119 2.40 -10.93 -22.51
C GLN A 119 3.24 -10.06 -21.59
N ILE A 120 3.86 -10.68 -20.59
CA ILE A 120 4.73 -9.99 -19.64
C ILE A 120 6.08 -9.74 -20.30
N CYS A 121 6.54 -8.51 -20.24
CA CYS A 121 7.84 -8.09 -20.76
C CYS A 121 8.87 -8.09 -19.63
N GLU A 122 8.53 -7.47 -18.51
CA GLU A 122 9.41 -7.35 -17.36
C GLU A 122 8.59 -7.40 -16.07
N GLN A 123 9.22 -7.95 -15.02
CA GLN A 123 8.70 -7.91 -13.68
C GLN A 123 9.85 -7.65 -12.72
N SER A 124 9.71 -6.64 -11.88
CA SER A 124 10.73 -6.19 -10.95
C SER A 124 10.15 -5.80 -9.60
N GLU A 125 11.02 -5.62 -8.61
CA GLU A 125 10.67 -5.17 -7.28
C GLU A 125 11.08 -3.71 -7.09
N ALA A 126 10.24 -2.93 -6.39
CA ALA A 126 10.51 -1.55 -6.02
C ALA A 126 10.40 -1.35 -4.49
N PHE A 127 10.98 -0.24 -4.00
CA PHE A 127 10.99 0.13 -2.58
C PHE A 127 11.42 -1.01 -1.65
N GLU A 128 12.62 -1.55 -1.89
CA GLU A 128 13.20 -2.63 -1.08
C GLU A 128 12.30 -3.89 -1.02
N GLY A 129 11.64 -4.19 -2.14
CA GLY A 129 10.80 -5.38 -2.29
C GLY A 129 9.35 -5.20 -1.86
N GLN A 130 8.94 -4.01 -1.39
CA GLN A 130 7.57 -3.76 -0.94
C GLN A 130 6.54 -3.80 -2.06
N PHE A 131 6.94 -3.47 -3.30
CA PHE A 131 6.04 -3.43 -4.45
C PHE A 131 6.57 -4.26 -5.60
N LEU A 132 5.65 -4.84 -6.36
CA LEU A 132 5.89 -5.49 -7.63
C LEU A 132 5.53 -4.53 -8.75
N CYS A 133 6.47 -4.29 -9.65
CA CYS A 133 6.27 -3.59 -10.90
C CYS A 133 6.16 -4.62 -12.03
N LEU A 134 5.12 -4.51 -12.86
CA LEU A 134 4.91 -5.38 -14.01
C LEU A 134 4.70 -4.56 -15.26
N GLU A 135 5.50 -4.85 -16.29
CA GLU A 135 5.37 -4.32 -17.63
C GLU A 135 4.85 -5.41 -18.57
N ALA A 136 3.83 -5.09 -19.36
CA ALA A 136 3.23 -6.03 -20.28
C ALA A 136 2.71 -5.38 -21.57
N LEU A 137 2.66 -6.19 -22.62
CA LEU A 137 2.07 -5.85 -23.90
C LEU A 137 0.83 -6.73 -24.17
N PRO A 138 -0.13 -6.27 -24.99
CA PRO A 138 -1.24 -7.10 -25.43
C PRO A 138 -0.74 -8.32 -26.21
N ALA A 139 -1.17 -9.51 -25.82
CA ALA A 139 -0.85 -10.75 -26.52
C ALA A 139 -1.78 -10.98 -27.73
N THR A 140 -1.29 -11.68 -28.75
CA THR A 140 -2.06 -12.10 -29.94
C THR A 140 -2.61 -13.52 -29.86
N ASN A 141 -2.03 -14.36 -29.00
CA ASN A 141 -2.37 -15.78 -28.91
C ASN A 141 -3.00 -16.08 -27.55
N ASP A 142 -3.92 -17.05 -27.54
CA ASP A 142 -4.45 -17.61 -26.30
C ASP A 142 -3.32 -18.27 -25.51
N PHE A 143 -3.33 -18.01 -24.20
CA PHE A 143 -2.27 -18.41 -23.28
C PHE A 143 -2.09 -19.95 -23.25
N THR A 144 -0.87 -20.41 -23.51
CA THR A 144 -0.43 -21.75 -23.11
C THR A 144 -0.02 -21.72 -21.65
N SER A 145 -0.64 -22.55 -20.80
CA SER A 145 -0.31 -22.58 -19.37
C SER A 145 1.15 -22.94 -19.18
N ASN A 146 1.95 -21.99 -18.70
CA ASN A 146 3.34 -22.26 -18.36
C ASN A 146 3.39 -23.05 -17.04
N ASP A 147 3.54 -24.37 -17.16
CA ASP A 147 3.74 -25.34 -16.07
C ASP A 147 5.09 -25.13 -15.34
N GLU A 148 5.91 -24.22 -15.86
CA GLU A 148 7.28 -23.88 -15.41
C GLU A 148 7.32 -23.16 -14.04
N ARG A 149 6.19 -22.73 -13.49
CA ARG A 149 6.13 -21.95 -12.23
C ARG A 149 5.70 -22.74 -11.00
N LYS A 150 5.66 -24.08 -11.09
CA LYS A 150 5.33 -24.96 -9.96
C LYS A 150 6.23 -24.71 -8.74
N HIS A 151 7.53 -24.55 -8.97
CA HIS A 151 8.49 -24.31 -7.89
C HIS A 151 8.19 -23.01 -7.11
N GLU A 152 7.86 -21.93 -7.81
CA GLU A 152 7.55 -20.64 -7.18
C GLU A 152 6.26 -20.72 -6.34
N VAL A 153 5.27 -21.51 -6.77
CA VAL A 153 4.05 -21.77 -6.01
C VAL A 153 4.33 -22.61 -4.77
N GLU A 154 5.21 -23.61 -4.87
CA GLU A 154 5.65 -24.41 -3.72
C GLU A 154 6.38 -23.56 -2.66
N GLU A 155 7.28 -22.67 -3.07
CA GLU A 155 7.96 -21.75 -2.16
C GLU A 155 6.99 -20.79 -1.47
N LEU A 156 6.07 -20.18 -2.23
CA LEU A 156 5.01 -19.34 -1.65
C LEU A 156 4.15 -20.13 -0.63
N SER A 157 3.85 -21.39 -0.92
CA SER A 157 3.08 -22.25 -0.01
C SER A 157 3.81 -22.49 1.31
N LYS A 158 5.14 -22.62 1.30
CA LYS A 158 5.96 -22.72 2.52
C LYS A 158 5.93 -21.41 3.31
N ASP A 159 6.07 -20.27 2.64
CA ASP A 159 5.99 -18.95 3.28
C ASP A 159 4.66 -18.79 4.04
N ILE A 160 3.54 -19.09 3.37
CA ILE A 160 2.19 -19.04 3.97
C ILE A 160 2.04 -20.02 5.13
N THR A 161 2.56 -21.25 5.00
CA THR A 161 2.45 -22.28 6.05
C THR A 161 3.12 -21.84 7.36
N THR A 162 4.26 -21.15 7.27
CA THR A 162 4.99 -20.66 8.46
C THR A 162 4.49 -19.30 8.96
N PHE A 163 3.75 -18.56 8.13
CA PHE A 163 3.34 -17.19 8.40
C PHE A 163 2.51 -17.06 9.68
N LYS A 164 1.53 -17.96 9.90
CA LYS A 164 0.65 -17.89 11.08
C LYS A 164 1.44 -17.93 12.40
N ALA A 165 2.38 -18.86 12.53
CA ALA A 165 3.18 -19.00 13.74
C ALA A 165 4.08 -17.77 13.98
N LYS A 166 4.64 -17.20 12.90
CA LYS A 166 5.44 -15.97 12.98
C LYS A 166 4.58 -14.75 13.35
N PHE A 167 3.38 -14.65 12.78
CA PHE A 167 2.40 -13.62 13.11
C PHE A 167 2.00 -13.69 14.59
N ASP A 168 1.65 -14.88 15.10
CA ASP A 168 1.30 -15.06 16.51
C ASP A 168 2.44 -14.62 17.43
N THR A 169 3.67 -15.03 17.12
CA THR A 169 4.87 -14.63 17.87
C THR A 169 5.07 -13.11 17.86
N LEU A 170 4.84 -12.46 16.71
CA LEU A 170 4.96 -11.00 16.57
C LEU A 170 3.91 -10.28 17.42
N VAL A 171 2.65 -10.73 17.36
CA VAL A 171 1.55 -10.18 18.15
C VAL A 171 1.83 -10.34 19.64
N GLU A 172 2.17 -11.55 20.10
CA GLU A 172 2.53 -11.81 21.49
C GLU A 172 3.69 -10.91 21.96
N THR A 173 4.72 -10.74 21.13
CA THR A 173 5.86 -9.87 21.43
C THR A 173 5.43 -8.42 21.65
N TRP A 174 4.54 -7.90 20.79
CA TRP A 174 4.03 -6.53 20.93
C TRP A 174 3.10 -6.38 22.13
N GLU A 175 2.22 -7.35 22.39
CA GLU A 175 1.36 -7.35 23.57
C GLU A 175 2.16 -7.36 24.87
N GLN A 176 3.24 -8.15 24.94
CA GLN A 176 4.13 -8.15 26.10
C GLN A 176 4.88 -6.82 26.27
N LYS A 177 5.34 -6.21 25.17
CA LYS A 177 5.97 -4.87 25.21
C LYS A 177 5.01 -3.82 25.76
N LEU A 178 3.77 -3.77 25.27
CA LEU A 178 2.75 -2.83 25.73
C LEU A 178 2.39 -3.07 27.20
N LEU A 179 2.24 -4.34 27.60
CA LEU A 179 1.98 -4.70 28.99
C LEU A 179 3.10 -4.22 29.93
N GLN A 180 4.37 -4.40 29.54
CA GLN A 180 5.52 -3.93 30.32
C GLN A 180 5.55 -2.41 30.43
N MET A 181 5.26 -1.68 29.35
CA MET A 181 5.18 -0.22 29.37
C MET A 181 4.06 0.26 30.29
N ALA A 182 2.88 -0.36 30.20
CA ALA A 182 1.74 -0.05 31.05
C ALA A 182 2.04 -0.32 32.54
N GLN A 183 2.66 -1.46 32.87
CA GLN A 183 3.06 -1.79 34.25
C GLN A 183 4.13 -0.83 34.79
N ALA A 184 5.00 -0.31 33.93
CA ALA A 184 5.98 0.72 34.28
C ALA A 184 5.36 2.13 34.36
N GLY A 185 4.07 2.30 34.06
CA GLY A 185 3.40 3.60 34.03
C GLY A 185 3.88 4.53 32.91
N LYS A 186 4.47 3.99 31.84
CA LYS A 186 4.94 4.78 30.69
C LYS A 186 3.77 5.30 29.87
N LYS A 187 3.83 6.57 29.47
CA LYS A 187 2.93 7.18 28.49
C LYS A 187 3.38 6.82 27.08
N VAL A 188 2.55 6.09 26.36
CA VAL A 188 2.85 5.62 25.00
C VAL A 188 1.94 6.33 24.00
N VAL A 189 2.49 6.70 22.84
CA VAL A 189 1.72 7.13 21.67
C VAL A 189 2.13 6.32 20.44
N ALA A 190 1.17 6.05 19.56
CA ALA A 190 1.48 5.63 18.20
C ALA A 190 1.65 6.86 17.29
N TRP A 191 2.44 6.74 16.22
CA TRP A 191 2.61 7.79 15.22
C TRP A 191 2.31 7.25 13.82
N GLY A 192 1.26 7.81 13.22
CA GLY A 192 0.74 7.48 11.89
C GLY A 192 -0.63 6.81 11.96
N ALA A 193 -1.72 7.58 11.90
CA ALA A 193 -3.10 7.07 11.89
C ALA A 193 -3.56 6.64 10.48
N GLY A 194 -2.63 6.09 9.68
CA GLY A 194 -2.93 5.41 8.42
C GLY A 194 -3.36 3.95 8.64
N SER A 195 -3.52 3.21 7.55
CA SER A 195 -3.89 1.78 7.55
C SER A 195 -3.07 0.97 8.56
N LYS A 196 -1.73 1.07 8.50
CA LYS A 196 -0.81 0.37 9.42
C LYS A 196 -1.11 0.64 10.90
N GLY A 197 -1.28 1.91 11.28
CA GLY A 197 -1.56 2.29 12.67
C GLY A 197 -2.93 1.83 13.15
N VAL A 198 -3.95 1.91 12.28
CA VAL A 198 -5.28 1.39 12.58
C VAL A 198 -5.22 -0.13 12.76
N THR A 199 -4.54 -0.86 11.87
CA THR A 199 -4.37 -2.31 11.95
C THR A 199 -3.60 -2.72 13.20
N PHE A 200 -2.49 -2.06 13.50
CA PHE A 200 -1.68 -2.32 14.70
C PHE A 200 -2.53 -2.22 15.97
N LEU A 201 -3.32 -1.16 16.12
CA LEU A 201 -4.18 -0.98 17.29
C LEU A 201 -5.32 -2.01 17.34
N ASN A 202 -5.90 -2.39 16.21
CA ASN A 202 -7.02 -3.33 16.17
C ASN A 202 -6.61 -4.81 16.34
N ILE A 203 -5.37 -5.18 16.04
CA ILE A 203 -4.89 -6.56 16.17
C ILE A 203 -4.50 -6.90 17.62
N LEU A 204 -3.97 -5.93 18.36
CA LEU A 204 -3.48 -6.14 19.72
C LEU A 204 -4.64 -6.07 20.73
N ASN A 205 -4.55 -6.82 21.85
CA ASN A 205 -5.58 -6.82 22.90
C ASN A 205 -5.31 -5.83 24.06
N ASN A 206 -4.09 -5.31 24.20
CA ASN A 206 -3.67 -4.42 25.30
C ASN A 206 -3.37 -2.97 24.84
N GLN A 207 -3.98 -2.57 23.73
CA GLN A 207 -3.88 -1.26 23.11
C GLN A 207 -4.53 -0.14 23.92
N ASP A 208 -5.33 -0.45 24.94
CA ASP A 208 -5.93 0.53 25.86
C ASP A 208 -4.88 1.37 26.60
N SER A 209 -3.64 0.86 26.69
CA SER A 209 -2.47 1.61 27.19
C SER A 209 -2.01 2.74 26.28
N ILE A 210 -2.48 2.77 25.02
CA ILE A 210 -2.21 3.83 24.05
C ILE A 210 -3.50 4.65 23.92
N GLU A 211 -3.49 5.86 24.47
CA GLU A 211 -4.66 6.76 24.42
C GLU A 211 -4.73 7.59 23.12
N TYR A 212 -3.57 7.87 22.52
CA TYR A 212 -3.42 8.81 21.42
C TYR A 212 -2.59 8.24 20.28
N ILE A 213 -2.98 8.62 19.07
CA ILE A 213 -2.20 8.41 17.85
C ILE A 213 -1.93 9.75 17.17
N VAL A 214 -0.67 10.01 16.83
CA VAL A 214 -0.25 11.26 16.18
C VAL A 214 -0.41 11.11 14.67
N ASP A 215 -0.98 12.10 13.99
CA ASP A 215 -1.03 12.16 12.52
C ASP A 215 -0.91 13.60 12.03
N LEU A 216 -0.13 13.80 10.97
CA LEU A 216 0.09 15.12 10.37
C LEU A 216 -1.11 15.61 9.56
N ASN A 217 -2.00 14.72 9.11
CA ASN A 217 -3.14 15.08 8.28
C ASN A 217 -4.20 15.83 9.10
N PRO A 218 -4.45 17.13 8.84
CA PRO A 218 -5.42 17.92 9.59
C PRO A 218 -6.85 17.38 9.47
N ARG A 219 -7.17 16.66 8.38
CA ARG A 219 -8.50 16.06 8.19
C ARG A 219 -8.79 14.93 9.17
N LYS A 220 -7.76 14.28 9.73
CA LYS A 220 -7.91 13.19 10.70
C LYS A 220 -7.88 13.67 12.15
N GLN A 221 -7.23 14.80 12.41
CA GLN A 221 -7.03 15.32 13.77
C GLN A 221 -8.37 15.63 14.44
N GLY A 222 -8.49 15.28 15.72
CA GLY A 222 -9.74 15.39 16.48
C GLY A 222 -10.74 14.26 16.25
N MET A 223 -10.51 13.40 15.25
CA MET A 223 -11.25 12.15 15.07
C MET A 223 -10.65 11.02 15.92
N TYR A 224 -11.18 9.81 15.75
CA TYR A 224 -10.82 8.63 16.53
C TYR A 224 -10.52 7.46 15.60
N VAL A 225 -9.61 6.59 16.03
CA VAL A 225 -9.31 5.32 15.34
C VAL A 225 -10.55 4.44 15.33
N ALA A 226 -10.92 3.95 14.14
CA ALA A 226 -12.02 3.01 13.99
C ALA A 226 -11.72 1.69 14.71
N GLY A 227 -12.70 1.15 15.42
CA GLY A 227 -12.58 -0.08 16.21
C GLY A 227 -12.12 0.17 17.65
N THR A 228 -10.94 0.78 17.83
CA THR A 228 -10.29 0.89 19.15
C THR A 228 -10.37 2.25 19.83
N GLY A 229 -10.75 3.30 19.11
CA GLY A 229 -11.18 4.57 19.72
C GLY A 229 -10.08 5.50 20.24
N GLN A 230 -8.81 5.29 19.90
CA GLN A 230 -7.73 6.24 20.22
C GLN A 230 -7.96 7.58 19.53
N LYS A 231 -7.72 8.68 20.23
CA LYS A 231 -7.89 10.01 19.63
C LYS A 231 -6.71 10.33 18.71
N ILE A 232 -7.04 10.82 17.51
CA ILE A 232 -6.04 11.28 16.55
C ILE A 232 -5.68 12.72 16.88
N VAL A 233 -4.40 12.98 17.16
CA VAL A 233 -3.91 14.26 17.65
C VAL A 233 -2.81 14.83 16.74
N PRO A 234 -2.66 16.17 16.68
CA PRO A 234 -1.55 16.79 15.98
C PRO A 234 -0.24 16.64 16.79
N PRO A 235 0.94 16.73 16.16
CA PRO A 235 2.23 16.60 16.86
C PRO A 235 2.41 17.56 18.03
N GLU A 236 1.89 18.78 17.96
CA GLU A 236 2.04 19.83 18.97
C GLU A 236 1.42 19.42 20.32
N PHE A 237 0.41 18.54 20.29
CA PHE A 237 -0.21 17.98 21.50
C PHE A 237 0.81 17.23 22.38
N LEU A 238 1.88 16.68 21.79
CA LEU A 238 2.90 15.98 22.55
C LEU A 238 3.64 16.87 23.54
N GLY A 239 3.71 18.18 23.31
CA GLY A 239 4.32 19.13 24.25
C GLY A 239 3.62 19.16 25.62
N GLU A 240 2.30 18.94 25.62
CA GLU A 240 1.49 18.82 26.82
C GLU A 240 1.50 17.38 27.37
N TYR A 241 1.25 16.40 26.50
CA TYR A 241 1.12 15.00 26.90
C TYR A 241 2.42 14.40 27.44
N LYS A 242 3.56 14.77 26.82
CA LYS A 242 4.93 14.32 27.13
C LYS A 242 5.04 12.79 27.18
N PRO A 243 4.96 12.11 26.03
CA PRO A 243 5.07 10.65 25.99
C PRO A 243 6.48 10.20 26.37
N ASP A 244 6.55 9.06 27.07
CA ASP A 244 7.79 8.34 27.33
C ASP A 244 8.22 7.52 26.11
N VAL A 245 7.26 7.04 25.31
CA VAL A 245 7.50 6.19 24.13
C VAL A 245 6.67 6.67 22.93
N VAL A 246 7.31 6.76 21.77
CA VAL A 246 6.68 6.98 20.47
C VAL A 246 6.88 5.74 19.60
N ILE A 247 5.78 5.06 19.28
CA ILE A 247 5.78 3.90 18.38
C ILE A 247 5.52 4.38 16.95
N ILE A 248 6.50 4.25 16.07
CA ILE A 248 6.48 4.73 14.69
C ILE A 248 5.94 3.63 13.77
N MET A 249 4.80 3.90 13.12
CA MET A 249 4.14 2.92 12.25
C MET A 249 4.80 2.76 10.88
N ASN A 250 5.68 3.70 10.48
CA ASN A 250 6.40 3.63 9.22
C ASN A 250 7.86 4.07 9.42
N PRO A 251 8.82 3.12 9.43
CA PRO A 251 10.23 3.40 9.68
C PRO A 251 10.87 4.38 8.70
N ILE A 252 10.33 4.53 7.48
CA ILE A 252 10.85 5.48 6.48
C ILE A 252 10.84 6.92 7.02
N TYR A 253 9.85 7.26 7.85
CA TYR A 253 9.72 8.59 8.43
C TYR A 253 10.37 8.72 9.82
N GLU A 254 11.13 7.72 10.28
CA GLU A 254 11.74 7.73 11.61
C GLU A 254 12.62 8.96 11.85
N GLY A 255 13.45 9.33 10.87
CA GLY A 255 14.32 10.50 10.97
C GLY A 255 13.52 11.79 11.18
N GLU A 256 12.52 12.03 10.32
CA GLU A 256 11.64 13.21 10.38
C GLU A 256 10.86 13.27 11.70
N ILE A 257 10.29 12.16 12.14
CA ILE A 257 9.52 12.08 13.38
C ILE A 257 10.39 12.38 14.60
N ARG A 258 11.61 11.81 14.65
CA ARG A 258 12.56 12.08 15.74
C ARG A 258 12.97 13.55 15.79
N GLU A 259 13.22 14.16 14.64
CA GLU A 259 13.56 15.59 14.55
C GLU A 259 12.40 16.47 15.03
N LEU A 260 11.16 16.16 14.61
CA LEU A 260 9.97 16.89 15.03
C LEU A 260 9.77 16.80 16.54
N VAL A 261 9.77 15.59 17.11
CA VAL A 261 9.61 15.37 18.56
C VAL A 261 10.72 16.08 19.35
N LYS A 262 11.96 16.04 18.86
CA LYS A 262 13.07 16.78 19.46
C LYS A 262 12.88 18.29 19.38
N GLY A 263 12.34 18.80 18.27
CA GLY A 263 11.98 20.21 18.09
C GLY A 263 10.94 20.72 19.09
N LEU A 264 10.08 19.83 19.59
CA LEU A 264 9.13 20.11 20.68
C LEU A 264 9.79 20.09 22.08
N GLY A 265 11.10 19.84 22.16
CA GLY A 265 11.85 19.78 23.42
C GLY A 265 11.59 18.51 24.23
N LEU A 266 11.12 17.44 23.58
CA LEU A 266 10.78 16.18 24.24
C LEU A 266 11.91 15.14 24.11
N THR A 267 12.01 14.29 25.13
CA THR A 267 12.93 13.14 25.15
C THR A 267 12.13 11.86 25.31
N ALA A 268 11.67 11.31 24.20
CA ALA A 268 10.96 10.03 24.15
C ALA A 268 11.88 8.91 23.66
N GLU A 269 11.61 7.68 24.13
CA GLU A 269 12.08 6.46 23.49
C GLU A 269 11.28 6.25 22.18
N PHE A 270 11.94 5.73 21.14
CA PHE A 270 11.29 5.49 19.85
C PHE A 270 11.40 4.03 19.48
N MET A 271 10.29 3.47 19.00
CA MET A 271 10.22 2.08 18.56
C MET A 271 9.57 2.04 17.19
N CYS A 272 10.22 1.36 16.25
CA CYS A 272 9.65 1.14 14.92
C CYS A 272 8.91 -0.19 14.89
N VAL A 273 7.81 -0.20 14.13
CA VAL A 273 6.95 -1.35 13.87
C VAL A 273 7.27 -1.94 12.50
#